data_AF-A0A7X9FW74-F1
#
_entry.id   AF-A0A7X9FW74-F1
#
_cell.length_a   1.000
_cell.length_b   1.000
_cell.length_c   1.000
_cell.angle_alpha   90.00
_cell.angle_beta   90.00
_cell.angle_gamma   90.00
#
_symmetry.space_group_name_H-M   'P 1'
#
loop_
_entity.id
_entity.type
_entity.pdbx_description
1 polymer ?
#
loop_
_entity_poly.entity_id
_entity_poly.type
_entity_poly.pdbx_seq_one_letter_code
_entity_poly.pdbx_strand_id
1 'polypeptide(L)'
;MANNQVPVKRRALSTGFWLILILVLIVIGLFLFISSRAKSPAPSGLSSFPEPIDPQKVQDQDQMTWADYRPIPGQDWADPSLKPERGFKLAVVAVDFPDQPFVMTRPKGSDPFGNPQIDPIARENVPQFFADFFTKSLAVNHGLNIHHYWMWQSRGKFGLTQVDTFGPFEMPKPHWWYGLNEHRQNKSTPDGSIAAGRLEKDCDGLWIKDAGQDIRKNYDAILRIYAGYDETGVWMEFGQMKFKSKD
;
A
#
# COMPACT_ATOMS: atom_id res chain seq x y z
N MET A 1 -69.97 -63.69 44.63
CA MET A 1 -70.90 -63.01 43.71
C MET A 1 -70.17 -62.69 42.42
N ALA A 2 -70.60 -63.32 41.34
CA ALA A 2 -70.07 -63.16 39.99
C ALA A 2 -70.74 -61.98 39.29
N ASN A 3 -70.11 -61.42 38.26
CA ASN A 3 -70.92 -61.05 37.10
C ASN A 3 -70.17 -61.08 35.77
N ASN A 4 -70.89 -61.62 34.79
CA ASN A 4 -70.52 -61.91 33.42
C ASN A 4 -70.28 -60.64 32.59
N GLN A 5 -69.37 -60.75 31.61
CA GLN A 5 -69.26 -59.82 30.49
C GLN A 5 -69.33 -60.61 29.18
N VAL A 6 -70.28 -60.26 28.32
CA VAL A 6 -70.54 -60.84 26.99
C VAL A 6 -69.54 -60.24 25.97
N PRO A 7 -68.96 -61.02 25.02
CA PRO A 7 -67.97 -60.47 24.11
C PRO A 7 -68.60 -59.72 22.93
N VAL A 8 -68.22 -58.44 22.78
CA VAL A 8 -68.44 -57.63 21.58
C VAL A 8 -67.43 -58.05 20.52
N LYS A 9 -67.89 -58.56 19.37
CA LYS A 9 -67.03 -58.83 18.20
C LYS A 9 -66.48 -57.52 17.64
N ARG A 10 -65.25 -57.19 17.98
CA ARG A 10 -64.49 -56.08 17.37
C ARG A 10 -64.10 -56.46 15.94
N ARG A 11 -64.54 -55.68 14.94
CA ARG A 11 -63.97 -55.76 13.59
C ARG A 11 -62.50 -55.37 13.69
N ALA A 12 -61.60 -56.30 13.37
CA ALA A 12 -60.18 -56.04 13.36
C ALA A 12 -59.87 -54.99 12.28
N LEU A 13 -59.25 -53.89 12.69
CA LEU A 13 -58.68 -52.91 11.78
C LEU A 13 -57.63 -53.63 10.92
N SER A 14 -57.67 -53.44 9.61
CA SER A 14 -56.77 -54.13 8.68
C SER A 14 -55.31 -53.76 8.98
N THR A 15 -54.39 -54.67 8.64
CA THR A 15 -52.94 -54.50 8.83
C THR A 15 -52.40 -53.21 8.20
N GLY A 16 -53.04 -52.72 7.12
CA GLY A 16 -52.70 -51.44 6.49
C GLY A 16 -52.99 -50.20 7.35
N PHE A 17 -54.04 -50.22 8.18
CA PHE A 17 -54.34 -49.11 9.09
C PHE A 17 -53.27 -48.96 10.19
N TRP A 18 -52.79 -50.09 10.71
CA TRP A 18 -51.72 -50.11 11.72
C TRP A 18 -50.37 -49.65 11.16
N LEU A 19 -50.04 -50.01 9.91
CA LEU A 19 -48.81 -49.55 9.25
C LEU A 19 -48.80 -48.03 9.04
N ILE A 20 -49.92 -47.45 8.63
CA ILE A 20 -50.05 -45.99 8.46
C ILE A 20 -49.92 -45.28 9.80
N LEU A 21 -50.57 -45.79 10.86
CA LEU A 21 -50.49 -45.20 12.20
C LEU A 21 -49.06 -45.24 12.76
N ILE A 22 -48.34 -46.34 12.56
CA ILE A 22 -46.94 -46.49 12.96
C ILE A 22 -46.04 -45.50 12.20
N LEU A 23 -46.23 -45.37 10.87
CA LEU A 23 -45.48 -44.40 10.06
C LEU A 23 -45.72 -42.96 10.52
N VAL A 24 -46.97 -42.58 10.82
CA VAL A 24 -47.29 -41.24 11.33
C VAL A 24 -46.64 -40.99 12.69
N LEU A 25 -46.67 -41.97 13.59
CA LEU A 25 -46.02 -41.85 14.90
C LEU A 25 -44.50 -41.76 14.81
N ILE A 26 -43.87 -42.49 13.87
CA ILE A 26 -42.43 -42.39 13.61
C ILE A 26 -42.06 -41.00 13.07
N VAL A 27 -42.86 -40.46 12.14
CA VAL A 27 -42.61 -39.11 11.57
C VAL A 27 -42.77 -38.03 12.64
N ILE A 28 -43.77 -38.13 13.51
CA ILE A 28 -43.96 -37.21 14.65
C ILE A 28 -42.81 -37.35 15.65
N GLY A 29 -42.38 -38.58 15.95
CA GLY A 29 -41.21 -38.84 16.80
C GLY A 29 -39.91 -38.24 16.24
N LEU A 30 -39.70 -38.34 14.92
CA LEU A 30 -38.54 -37.73 14.26
C LEU A 30 -38.58 -36.20 14.31
N PHE A 31 -39.76 -35.59 14.12
CA PHE A 31 -39.94 -34.14 14.20
C PHE A 31 -39.66 -33.58 15.60
N LEU A 32 -40.01 -34.34 16.65
CA LEU A 32 -39.74 -33.97 18.04
C LEU A 32 -38.25 -34.15 18.41
N PHE A 33 -37.56 -35.12 17.82
CA PHE A 33 -36.12 -35.35 18.04
C PHE A 33 -35.22 -34.29 17.36
N ILE A 34 -35.64 -33.73 16.22
CA ILE A 34 -34.85 -32.70 15.52
C ILE A 34 -34.96 -31.33 16.21
N SER A 35 -36.10 -31.03 16.85
CA SER A 35 -36.33 -29.74 17.55
C SER A 35 -35.68 -29.64 18.93
N SER A 36 -35.11 -30.71 19.47
CA SER A 36 -34.57 -30.76 20.85
C SER A 36 -33.04 -30.65 20.93
N ARG A 37 -32.36 -30.26 19.84
CA ARG A 37 -30.95 -29.83 19.93
C ARG A 37 -30.87 -28.44 20.54
N ALA A 38 -31.04 -28.37 21.86
CA ALA A 38 -30.72 -27.19 22.64
C ALA A 38 -29.27 -26.80 22.30
N LYS A 39 -29.08 -25.60 21.74
CA LYS A 39 -27.76 -25.01 21.62
C LYS A 39 -27.22 -24.89 23.04
N SER A 40 -26.17 -25.62 23.37
CA SER A 40 -25.40 -25.36 24.59
C SER A 40 -25.08 -23.86 24.61
N PRO A 41 -25.36 -23.13 25.69
CA PRO A 41 -24.92 -21.75 25.78
C PRO A 41 -23.41 -21.74 25.59
N ALA A 42 -22.91 -20.86 24.72
CA ALA A 42 -21.48 -20.62 24.61
C ALA A 42 -20.94 -20.36 26.03
N PRO A 43 -19.74 -20.86 26.38
CA PRO A 43 -19.14 -20.56 27.67
C PRO A 43 -19.24 -19.06 27.91
N SER A 44 -19.79 -18.68 29.05
CA SER A 44 -20.05 -17.29 29.41
C SER A 44 -18.77 -16.48 29.14
N GLY A 45 -18.84 -15.63 28.13
CA GLY A 45 -17.77 -14.69 27.81
C GLY A 45 -17.39 -13.88 29.04
N LEU A 46 -16.16 -13.37 29.04
CA LEU A 46 -15.61 -12.47 30.06
C LEU A 46 -16.69 -11.52 30.61
N SER A 47 -16.78 -11.40 31.94
CA SER A 47 -17.75 -10.52 32.62
C SER A 47 -17.63 -9.05 32.22
N SER A 48 -16.47 -8.66 31.67
CA SER A 48 -16.19 -7.38 31.05
C SER A 48 -15.03 -7.52 30.09
N PHE A 49 -14.95 -6.67 29.07
CA PHE A 49 -13.72 -6.53 28.28
C PHE A 49 -12.59 -6.01 29.18
N PRO A 50 -11.33 -6.41 28.95
CA PRO A 50 -10.20 -5.77 29.60
C PRO A 50 -10.16 -4.28 29.24
N GLU A 51 -9.62 -3.47 30.14
CA GLU A 51 -9.38 -2.05 29.86
C GLU A 51 -8.55 -1.90 28.57
N PRO A 52 -8.89 -0.95 27.68
CA PRO A 52 -8.10 -0.67 26.50
C PRO A 52 -6.64 -0.40 26.87
N ILE A 53 -5.72 -1.15 26.26
CA ILE A 53 -4.28 -0.94 26.44
C ILE A 53 -3.86 0.40 25.83
N ASP A 54 -4.52 0.79 24.74
CA ASP A 54 -4.33 2.07 24.07
C ASP A 54 -5.02 3.19 24.87
N PRO A 55 -4.30 4.24 25.31
CA PRO A 55 -4.88 5.42 25.94
C PRO A 55 -5.92 6.18 25.09
N GLN A 56 -6.14 5.77 23.83
CA GLN A 56 -7.08 6.38 22.88
C GLN A 56 -6.78 7.86 22.63
N LYS A 57 -5.49 8.23 22.68
CA LYS A 57 -5.02 9.58 22.34
C LYS A 57 -4.57 9.57 20.89
N VAL A 58 -5.42 10.10 20.02
CA VAL A 58 -5.07 10.28 18.61
C VAL A 58 -4.11 11.46 18.48
N GLN A 59 -3.03 11.24 17.76
CA GLN A 59 -2.06 12.28 17.40
C GLN A 59 -2.06 12.39 15.88
N ASP A 60 -2.30 13.58 15.37
CA ASP A 60 -2.26 13.83 13.93
C ASP A 60 -0.81 13.85 13.44
N GLN A 61 -0.58 13.27 12.26
CA GLN A 61 0.75 13.02 11.70
C GLN A 61 1.49 14.31 11.32
N ASP A 62 0.76 15.36 10.94
CA ASP A 62 1.28 16.69 10.60
C ASP A 62 1.89 17.42 11.82
N GLN A 63 1.48 17.03 13.03
CA GLN A 63 2.01 17.57 14.29
C GLN A 63 3.15 16.71 14.86
N MET A 64 3.48 15.59 14.24
CA MET A 64 4.57 14.72 14.69
C MET A 64 5.92 15.20 14.14
N THR A 65 6.96 14.97 14.92
CA THR A 65 8.35 15.24 14.55
C THR A 65 9.16 13.95 14.59
N TRP A 66 10.42 14.02 14.13
CA TRP A 66 11.37 12.92 14.30
C TRP A 66 11.58 12.49 15.77
N ALA A 67 11.31 13.37 16.74
CA ALA A 67 11.40 13.03 18.16
C ALA A 67 10.24 12.11 18.62
N ASP A 68 9.13 12.09 17.89
CA ASP A 68 7.96 11.26 18.18
C ASP A 68 8.08 9.86 17.57
N TYR A 69 9.06 9.65 16.67
CA TYR A 69 9.30 8.36 16.06
C TYR A 69 9.71 7.33 17.12
N ARG A 70 8.96 6.23 17.18
CA ARG A 70 9.28 5.08 18.03
C ARG A 70 9.43 3.83 17.15
N PRO A 71 10.63 3.22 17.11
CA PRO A 71 10.80 1.96 16.39
C PRO A 71 10.00 0.86 17.07
N ILE A 72 9.51 -0.11 16.29
CA ILE A 72 8.89 -1.30 16.87
C ILE A 72 9.97 -2.10 17.62
N PRO A 73 9.69 -2.56 18.86
CA PRO A 73 10.64 -3.38 19.60
C PRO A 73 10.96 -4.69 18.87
N GLY A 74 12.21 -5.15 18.98
CA GLY A 74 12.65 -6.45 18.48
C GLY A 74 13.77 -6.35 17.46
N GLN A 75 13.44 -6.61 16.19
CA GLN A 75 14.39 -6.74 15.10
C GLN A 75 14.63 -5.41 14.39
N ASP A 76 15.88 -5.09 14.08
CA ASP A 76 16.21 -4.03 13.12
C ASP A 76 15.94 -4.53 11.69
N TRP A 77 14.89 -4.00 11.06
CA TRP A 77 14.49 -4.36 9.70
C TRP A 77 15.31 -3.66 8.62
N ALA A 78 16.22 -2.74 8.97
CA ALA A 78 17.20 -2.17 8.05
C ALA A 78 18.52 -2.97 7.99
N ASP A 79 18.68 -4.03 8.79
CA ASP A 79 19.89 -4.86 8.76
C ASP A 79 20.03 -5.56 7.38
N PRO A 80 21.09 -5.26 6.60
CA PRO A 80 21.29 -5.82 5.27
C PRO A 80 21.58 -7.33 5.28
N SER A 81 21.85 -7.93 6.45
CA SER A 81 22.01 -9.38 6.60
C SER A 81 20.67 -10.13 6.49
N LEU A 82 19.54 -9.44 6.72
CA LEU A 82 18.21 -10.02 6.63
C LEU A 82 17.81 -10.24 5.17
N LYS A 83 17.25 -11.41 4.90
CA LYS A 83 16.78 -11.79 3.56
C LYS A 83 15.25 -11.91 3.57
N PRO A 84 14.54 -11.23 2.66
CA PRO A 84 13.10 -11.40 2.53
C PRO A 84 12.75 -12.79 1.99
N GLU A 85 11.58 -13.31 2.37
CA GLU A 85 11.03 -14.53 1.76
C GLU A 85 10.74 -14.33 0.26
N ARG A 86 10.14 -13.20 -0.09
CA ARG A 86 9.91 -12.76 -1.48
C ARG A 86 10.77 -11.54 -1.78
N GLY A 87 11.73 -11.72 -2.68
CA GLY A 87 12.51 -10.63 -3.23
C GLY A 87 11.73 -9.77 -4.21
N PHE A 88 12.10 -8.49 -4.26
CA PHE A 88 11.59 -7.50 -5.21
C PHE A 88 12.77 -6.81 -5.90
N LYS A 89 12.69 -6.69 -7.22
CA LYS A 89 13.70 -6.05 -8.06
C LYS A 89 13.18 -4.71 -8.58
N LEU A 90 13.92 -3.64 -8.31
CA LEU A 90 13.54 -2.29 -8.69
C LEU A 90 14.55 -1.70 -9.67
N ALA A 91 14.06 -1.07 -10.73
CA ALA A 91 14.88 -0.17 -11.55
C ALA A 91 14.60 1.28 -11.14
N VAL A 92 15.64 2.04 -10.84
CA VAL A 92 15.57 3.49 -10.63
C VAL A 92 16.03 4.18 -11.91
N VAL A 93 15.12 4.88 -12.57
CA VAL A 93 15.40 5.60 -13.82
C VAL A 93 15.30 7.09 -13.53
N ALA A 94 16.42 7.80 -13.51
CA ALA A 94 16.41 9.25 -13.26
C ALA A 94 16.47 10.02 -14.57
N VAL A 95 15.68 11.09 -14.64
CA VAL A 95 15.53 11.91 -15.83
C VAL A 95 15.42 13.40 -15.46
N ASP A 96 16.15 14.25 -16.18
CA ASP A 96 16.02 15.71 -16.12
C ASP A 96 15.62 16.31 -17.48
N PHE A 97 15.51 17.64 -17.52
CA PHE A 97 15.03 18.36 -18.69
C PHE A 97 16.01 19.48 -19.08
N PRO A 98 16.03 19.90 -20.36
CA PRO A 98 16.90 20.98 -20.82
C PRO A 98 16.76 22.30 -20.04
N ASP A 99 15.57 22.57 -19.51
CA ASP A 99 15.23 23.78 -18.74
C ASP A 99 15.07 23.53 -17.22
N GLN A 100 15.17 22.27 -16.78
CA GLN A 100 14.93 21.89 -15.38
C GLN A 100 15.92 20.78 -14.97
N PRO A 101 17.13 21.14 -14.50
CA PRO A 101 18.06 20.17 -13.93
C PRO A 101 17.58 19.69 -12.56
N PHE A 102 18.15 18.59 -12.07
CA PHE A 102 17.88 18.11 -10.71
C PHE A 102 18.25 19.16 -9.66
N VAL A 103 17.33 19.46 -8.74
CA VAL A 103 17.59 20.42 -7.65
C VAL A 103 18.81 20.00 -6.80
N MET A 104 19.06 18.70 -6.69
CA MET A 104 20.16 18.10 -5.92
C MET A 104 21.55 18.44 -6.47
N THR A 105 21.66 18.88 -7.72
CA THR A 105 22.94 19.30 -8.31
C THR A 105 23.26 20.77 -8.05
N ARG A 106 22.32 21.53 -7.45
CA ARG A 106 22.47 22.95 -7.16
C ARG A 106 23.09 23.16 -5.77
N PRO A 107 23.69 24.33 -5.49
CA PRO A 107 24.21 24.66 -4.16
C PRO A 107 23.15 24.47 -3.08
N LYS A 108 23.57 23.93 -1.92
CA LYS A 108 22.70 23.73 -0.75
C LYS A 108 21.97 25.04 -0.40
N GLY A 109 20.65 24.96 -0.24
CA GLY A 109 19.82 26.12 0.10
C GLY A 109 19.62 27.15 -1.02
N SER A 110 20.02 26.88 -2.27
CA SER A 110 19.95 27.86 -3.36
C SER A 110 18.58 27.99 -4.02
N ASP A 111 17.71 27.00 -3.85
CA ASP A 111 16.34 27.06 -4.33
C ASP A 111 15.51 28.01 -3.44
N PRO A 112 14.47 28.70 -3.96
CA PRO A 112 13.65 29.61 -3.16
C PRO A 112 13.00 28.95 -1.93
N PHE A 113 12.84 27.62 -1.94
CA PHE A 113 12.31 26.83 -0.84
C PHE A 113 13.40 26.30 0.11
N GLY A 114 14.65 26.71 -0.06
CA GLY A 114 15.78 26.27 0.75
C GLY A 114 16.35 24.91 0.36
N ASN A 115 15.95 24.34 -0.78
CA ASN A 115 16.49 23.08 -1.29
C ASN A 115 17.75 23.28 -2.15
N PRO A 116 18.58 22.25 -2.35
CA PRO A 116 18.60 20.99 -1.59
C PRO A 116 19.09 21.20 -0.15
N GLN A 117 18.71 20.29 0.77
CA GLN A 117 19.17 20.29 2.18
C GLN A 117 20.52 19.56 2.38
N ILE A 118 21.03 18.95 1.33
CA ILE A 118 22.32 18.26 1.29
C ILE A 118 23.33 19.05 0.45
N ASP A 119 24.60 18.68 0.56
CA ASP A 119 25.61 19.22 -0.33
C ASP A 119 25.35 18.75 -1.78
N PRO A 120 25.75 19.56 -2.78
CA PRO A 120 25.44 19.26 -4.17
C PRO A 120 26.03 17.92 -4.60
N ILE A 121 25.23 17.13 -5.31
CA ILE A 121 25.67 15.88 -5.93
C ILE A 121 25.93 16.09 -7.42
N ALA A 122 26.91 15.38 -7.97
CA ALA A 122 27.14 15.38 -9.42
C ALA A 122 25.93 14.77 -10.13
N ARG A 123 25.60 15.28 -11.33
CA ARG A 123 24.40 14.88 -12.10
C ARG A 123 24.34 13.37 -12.29
N GLU A 124 25.44 12.78 -12.72
CA GLU A 124 25.63 11.34 -12.94
C GLU A 124 25.38 10.47 -11.71
N ASN A 125 25.50 11.03 -10.50
CA ASN A 125 25.29 10.31 -9.25
C ASN A 125 23.85 10.40 -8.74
N VAL A 126 22.98 11.20 -9.36
CA VAL A 126 21.58 11.34 -8.95
C VAL A 126 20.80 10.02 -8.94
N PRO A 127 20.86 9.16 -9.99
CA PRO A 127 20.20 7.85 -9.94
C PRO A 127 20.65 7.00 -8.74
N GLN A 128 21.96 6.97 -8.49
CA GLN A 128 22.53 6.20 -7.38
C GLN A 128 22.17 6.77 -6.02
N PHE A 129 22.12 8.10 -5.89
CA PHE A 129 21.65 8.74 -4.68
C PHE A 129 20.23 8.28 -4.31
N PHE A 130 19.30 8.26 -5.27
CA PHE A 130 17.94 7.81 -4.98
C PHE A 130 17.87 6.31 -4.69
N ALA A 131 18.59 5.46 -5.43
CA ALA A 131 18.67 4.04 -5.09
C ALA A 131 19.17 3.83 -3.66
N ASP A 132 20.20 4.54 -3.24
CA ASP A 132 20.75 4.50 -1.89
C ASP A 132 19.78 5.07 -0.86
N PHE A 133 19.09 6.17 -1.16
CA PHE A 133 18.08 6.77 -0.28
C PHE A 133 16.95 5.79 0.04
N PHE A 134 16.54 4.96 -0.92
CA PHE A 134 15.48 3.97 -0.73
C PHE A 134 15.97 2.66 -0.12
N THR A 135 17.26 2.33 -0.20
CA THR A 135 17.76 1.00 0.21
C THR A 135 18.71 1.01 1.40
N LYS A 136 19.38 2.13 1.68
CA LYS A 136 20.43 2.23 2.68
C LYS A 136 20.00 3.10 3.84
N SER A 137 20.55 2.80 5.00
CA SER A 137 20.47 3.68 6.17
C SER A 137 21.44 4.85 5.96
N LEU A 138 20.91 6.07 5.79
CA LEU A 138 21.68 7.30 5.56
C LEU A 138 21.31 8.35 6.61
N ALA A 139 22.19 9.33 6.81
CA ALA A 139 21.86 10.45 7.70
C ALA A 139 20.65 11.26 7.19
N VAL A 140 20.56 11.48 5.87
CA VAL A 140 19.48 12.26 5.24
C VAL A 140 18.10 11.61 5.35
N ASN A 141 18.02 10.28 5.47
CA ASN A 141 16.76 9.55 5.62
C ASN A 141 16.54 9.08 7.07
N HIS A 142 17.33 9.57 8.03
CA HIS A 142 17.25 9.19 9.45
C HIS A 142 17.37 7.67 9.69
N GLY A 143 18.07 6.97 8.80
CA GLY A 143 18.18 5.52 8.81
C GLY A 143 16.91 4.76 8.42
N LEU A 144 15.87 5.47 7.99
CA LEU A 144 14.60 4.91 7.54
C LEU A 144 14.57 4.92 6.02
N ASN A 145 14.31 3.75 5.43
CA ASN A 145 14.32 3.57 3.99
C ASN A 145 13.16 2.65 3.56
N ILE A 146 12.86 2.58 2.27
CA ILE A 146 11.68 1.82 1.79
C ILE A 146 11.88 0.31 2.00
N HIS A 147 13.12 -0.18 1.94
CA HIS A 147 13.42 -1.58 2.24
C HIS A 147 13.05 -1.91 3.69
N HIS A 148 13.49 -1.08 4.65
CA HIS A 148 13.09 -1.19 6.05
C HIS A 148 11.56 -1.19 6.14
N TYR A 149 10.87 -0.21 5.55
CA TYR A 149 9.41 -0.11 5.63
C TYR A 149 8.70 -1.39 5.17
N TRP A 150 9.11 -1.98 4.04
CA TRP A 150 8.52 -3.22 3.53
C TRP A 150 8.87 -4.44 4.36
N MET A 151 10.12 -4.59 4.77
CA MET A 151 10.54 -5.68 5.67
C MET A 151 9.79 -5.60 7.00
N TRP A 152 9.62 -4.39 7.52
CA TRP A 152 8.94 -4.10 8.77
C TRP A 152 7.44 -4.43 8.71
N GLN A 153 6.72 -3.90 7.71
CA GLN A 153 5.28 -4.14 7.56
C GLN A 153 4.97 -5.60 7.23
N SER A 154 5.83 -6.25 6.45
CA SER A 154 5.64 -7.64 6.03
C SER A 154 6.20 -8.68 7.01
N ARG A 155 6.92 -8.23 8.05
CA ARG A 155 7.70 -9.07 8.98
C ARG A 155 8.68 -10.00 8.26
N GLY A 156 9.44 -9.45 7.32
CA GLY A 156 10.46 -10.16 6.54
C GLY A 156 9.93 -10.96 5.35
N LYS A 157 8.64 -10.89 5.03
CA LYS A 157 8.07 -11.63 3.89
C LYS A 157 8.35 -10.98 2.55
N PHE A 158 8.54 -9.67 2.51
CA PHE A 158 8.70 -8.89 1.29
C PHE A 158 9.75 -7.80 1.48
N GLY A 159 10.69 -7.71 0.53
CA GLY A 159 11.75 -6.71 0.59
C GLY A 159 12.52 -6.59 -0.73
N LEU A 160 13.26 -5.49 -0.86
CA LEU A 160 14.13 -5.25 -2.01
C LEU A 160 15.33 -6.21 -1.98
N THR A 161 15.65 -6.81 -3.12
CA THR A 161 16.81 -7.71 -3.28
C THR A 161 17.78 -7.24 -4.35
N GLN A 162 17.30 -6.37 -5.25
CA GLN A 162 18.10 -5.79 -6.32
C GLN A 162 17.53 -4.41 -6.61
N VAL A 163 18.40 -3.40 -6.66
CA VAL A 163 18.07 -2.06 -7.11
C VAL A 163 19.15 -1.61 -8.07
N ASP A 164 18.78 -1.48 -9.33
CA ASP A 164 19.69 -1.01 -10.37
C ASP A 164 19.30 0.39 -10.81
N THR A 165 20.29 1.15 -11.29
CA THR A 165 20.14 2.55 -11.63
C THR A 165 20.38 2.78 -13.11
N PHE A 166 19.63 3.71 -13.69
CA PHE A 166 19.72 4.08 -15.10
C PHE A 166 19.61 5.59 -15.26
N GLY A 167 20.31 6.11 -16.28
CA GLY A 167 20.44 7.53 -16.52
C GLY A 167 21.60 8.14 -15.73
N PRO A 168 21.57 9.45 -15.46
CA PRO A 168 20.47 10.37 -15.73
C PRO A 168 20.28 10.63 -17.24
N PHE A 169 19.07 10.47 -17.74
CA PHE A 169 18.72 10.84 -19.11
C PHE A 169 18.21 12.27 -19.17
N GLU A 170 18.53 12.99 -20.24
CA GLU A 170 17.92 14.29 -20.52
C GLU A 170 16.73 14.10 -21.47
N MET A 171 15.57 14.66 -21.12
CA MET A 171 14.37 14.61 -21.96
C MET A 171 14.55 15.41 -23.26
N PRO A 172 13.93 14.97 -24.36
CA PRO A 172 14.07 15.66 -25.65
C PRO A 172 13.35 17.02 -25.69
N LYS A 173 12.52 17.34 -24.70
CA LYS A 173 11.74 18.57 -24.62
C LYS A 173 11.82 19.18 -23.21
N PRO A 174 11.58 20.49 -23.08
CA PRO A 174 11.50 21.18 -21.80
C PRO A 174 10.43 20.59 -20.85
N HIS A 175 10.57 20.78 -19.54
CA HIS A 175 9.67 20.26 -18.51
C HIS A 175 8.20 20.67 -18.75
N TRP A 176 7.96 21.95 -19.11
CA TRP A 176 6.61 22.46 -19.35
C TRP A 176 5.88 21.78 -20.52
N TRP A 177 6.60 21.14 -21.46
CA TRP A 177 6.01 20.41 -22.59
C TRP A 177 5.17 19.21 -22.14
N TYR A 178 5.47 18.70 -20.95
CA TYR A 178 4.88 17.49 -20.40
C TYR A 178 3.78 17.77 -19.37
N GLY A 179 3.93 18.78 -18.52
CA GLY A 179 3.02 19.03 -17.40
C GLY A 179 1.70 19.72 -17.75
N LEU A 180 1.62 20.45 -18.86
CA LEU A 180 0.45 21.30 -19.16
C LEU A 180 -0.73 20.57 -19.83
N ASN A 181 -0.61 19.27 -20.06
CA ASN A 181 -1.54 18.52 -20.92
C ASN A 181 -2.70 17.87 -20.16
N GLU A 182 -2.53 17.65 -18.86
CA GLU A 182 -3.46 16.89 -18.05
C GLU A 182 -4.76 17.68 -17.76
N HIS A 183 -4.63 18.97 -17.48
CA HIS A 183 -5.76 19.81 -17.02
C HIS A 183 -6.20 20.87 -18.05
N ARG A 184 -6.07 20.56 -19.35
CA ARG A 184 -6.45 21.48 -20.47
C ARG A 184 -5.71 22.83 -20.42
N GLN A 185 -4.51 22.84 -19.85
CA GLN A 185 -3.63 24.02 -19.77
C GLN A 185 -2.60 24.05 -20.90
N ASN A 186 -2.77 23.20 -21.92
CA ASN A 186 -1.78 22.94 -22.96
C ASN A 186 -1.52 24.12 -23.90
N LYS A 187 -2.26 25.23 -23.74
CA LYS A 187 -2.04 26.51 -24.45
C LYS A 187 -1.31 27.55 -23.61
N SER A 188 -1.11 27.30 -22.31
CA SER A 188 -0.41 28.19 -21.38
C SER A 188 1.10 27.97 -21.41
N THR A 189 1.65 27.80 -22.61
CA THR A 189 3.07 27.51 -22.82
C THR A 189 3.88 28.81 -22.98
N PRO A 190 5.16 28.83 -22.58
CA PRO A 190 6.00 30.02 -22.72
C PRO A 190 6.24 30.46 -24.17
N ASP A 191 6.14 29.54 -25.13
CA ASP A 191 6.44 29.77 -26.55
C ASP A 191 5.19 29.82 -27.44
N GLY A 192 3.99 29.71 -26.87
CA GLY A 192 2.72 29.68 -27.59
C GLY A 192 2.44 28.37 -28.33
N SER A 193 3.31 27.36 -28.23
CA SER A 193 3.05 26.02 -28.77
C SER A 193 1.98 25.27 -27.97
N ILE A 194 1.41 24.22 -28.53
CA ILE A 194 0.48 23.37 -27.78
C ILE A 194 1.28 22.24 -27.15
N ALA A 195 1.38 22.24 -25.82
CA ALA A 195 2.00 21.14 -25.10
C ALA A 195 1.27 19.81 -25.42
N ALA A 196 2.04 18.75 -25.63
CA ALA A 196 1.51 17.42 -25.97
C ALA A 196 2.45 16.27 -25.55
N GLY A 197 3.45 16.55 -24.72
CA GLY A 197 4.42 15.57 -24.22
C GLY A 197 3.79 14.47 -23.37
N ARG A 198 4.44 13.30 -23.38
CA ARG A 198 4.15 12.17 -22.48
C ARG A 198 5.43 11.71 -21.79
N LEU A 199 5.55 11.96 -20.48
CA LEU A 199 6.75 11.69 -19.70
C LEU A 199 7.20 10.23 -19.81
N GLU A 200 6.30 9.30 -19.52
CA GLU A 200 6.65 7.87 -19.44
C GLU A 200 7.10 7.34 -20.79
N LYS A 201 6.46 7.81 -21.89
CA LYS A 201 6.78 7.35 -23.24
C LYS A 201 8.19 7.77 -23.65
N ASP A 202 8.53 9.03 -23.44
CA ASP A 202 9.83 9.57 -23.85
C ASP A 202 10.94 9.06 -22.90
N CYS A 203 10.69 9.01 -21.59
CA CYS A 203 11.59 8.43 -20.60
C CYS A 203 11.88 6.95 -20.88
N ASP A 204 10.84 6.13 -21.09
CA ASP A 204 11.02 4.70 -21.41
C ASP A 204 11.74 4.52 -22.75
N GLY A 205 11.51 5.41 -23.73
CA GLY A 205 12.23 5.41 -25.00
C GLY A 205 13.73 5.64 -24.83
N LEU A 206 14.13 6.58 -23.96
CA LEU A 206 15.53 6.85 -23.62
C LEU A 206 16.17 5.66 -22.91
N TRP A 207 15.47 5.10 -21.91
CA TRP A 207 15.95 3.96 -21.16
C TRP A 207 16.11 2.70 -22.02
N ILE A 208 15.13 2.42 -22.89
CA ILE A 208 15.19 1.30 -23.85
C ILE A 208 16.33 1.46 -24.85
N LYS A 209 16.59 2.70 -25.31
CA LYS A 209 17.70 2.97 -26.25
C LYS A 209 19.06 2.67 -25.62
N ASP A 210 19.20 2.94 -24.33
CA ASP A 210 20.44 2.74 -23.56
C ASP A 210 20.62 1.27 -23.13
N ALA A 211 19.62 0.69 -22.48
CA ALA A 211 19.71 -0.61 -21.83
C ALA A 211 19.11 -1.79 -22.64
N GLY A 212 18.45 -1.51 -23.76
CA GLY A 212 17.84 -2.50 -24.67
C GLY A 212 16.33 -2.69 -24.50
N GLN A 213 15.67 -3.23 -25.53
CA GLN A 213 14.19 -3.34 -25.62
C GLN A 213 13.53 -4.15 -24.50
N ASP A 214 14.21 -5.18 -23.99
CA ASP A 214 13.63 -6.11 -23.02
C ASP A 214 14.02 -5.81 -21.56
N ILE A 215 14.76 -4.72 -21.30
CA ILE A 215 15.31 -4.42 -19.97
C ILE A 215 14.26 -4.41 -18.86
N ARG A 216 13.07 -3.90 -19.17
CA ARG A 216 11.94 -3.82 -18.22
C ARG A 216 11.54 -5.18 -17.64
N LYS A 217 11.70 -6.28 -18.39
CA LYS A 217 11.30 -7.63 -17.95
C LYS A 217 12.16 -8.17 -16.80
N ASN A 218 13.31 -7.53 -16.53
CA ASN A 218 14.23 -7.95 -15.48
C ASN A 218 13.84 -7.40 -14.10
N TYR A 219 12.84 -6.52 -14.02
CA TYR A 219 12.43 -5.82 -12.81
C TYR A 219 10.95 -6.01 -12.51
N ASP A 220 10.60 -6.04 -11.22
CA ASP A 220 9.22 -6.12 -10.76
C ASP A 220 8.52 -4.74 -10.81
N ALA A 221 9.29 -3.67 -10.61
CA ALA A 221 8.81 -2.30 -10.76
C ALA A 221 9.92 -1.36 -11.26
N ILE A 222 9.46 -0.19 -11.73
CA ILE A 222 10.32 0.89 -12.18
C ILE A 222 9.94 2.14 -11.40
N LEU A 223 10.89 2.69 -10.68
CA LEU A 223 10.79 3.99 -10.04
C LEU A 223 11.41 5.03 -10.97
N ARG A 224 10.56 5.87 -11.58
CA ARG A 224 11.01 7.00 -12.39
C ARG A 224 11.14 8.22 -11.50
N ILE A 225 12.32 8.83 -11.52
CA ILE A 225 12.59 10.08 -10.81
C ILE A 225 12.73 11.18 -11.85
N TYR A 226 11.83 12.14 -11.82
CA TYR A 226 11.85 13.30 -12.71
C TYR A 226 12.41 14.52 -11.97
N ALA A 227 13.25 15.31 -12.63
CA ALA A 227 13.68 16.59 -12.10
C ALA A 227 12.50 17.57 -12.08
N GLY A 228 12.25 18.17 -10.91
CA GLY A 228 11.16 19.12 -10.70
C GLY A 228 10.50 18.87 -9.34
N TYR A 229 9.50 19.70 -9.04
CA TYR A 229 8.59 19.47 -7.92
C TYR A 229 7.27 18.97 -8.47
N ASP A 230 6.62 18.06 -7.73
CA ASP A 230 5.27 17.66 -8.06
C ASP A 230 4.29 18.80 -7.76
N GLU A 231 3.26 18.93 -8.61
CA GLU A 231 2.31 20.04 -8.51
C GLU A 231 1.61 20.06 -7.14
N THR A 232 1.21 18.90 -6.64
CA THR A 232 0.49 18.77 -5.36
C THR A 232 1.35 19.15 -4.16
N GLY A 233 2.61 18.73 -4.13
CA GLY A 233 3.58 19.04 -3.08
C GLY A 233 3.87 20.54 -3.03
N VAL A 234 4.02 21.19 -4.20
CA VAL A 234 4.16 22.65 -4.27
C VAL A 234 2.95 23.34 -3.64
N TRP A 235 1.73 22.90 -3.93
CA TRP A 235 0.53 23.52 -3.37
C TRP A 235 0.38 23.28 -1.86
N MET A 236 0.60 22.05 -1.39
CA MET A 236 0.40 21.70 0.01
C MET A 236 1.53 22.24 0.90
N GLU A 237 2.78 22.05 0.50
CA GLU A 237 3.94 22.39 1.32
C GLU A 237 4.27 23.88 1.20
N PHE A 238 4.42 24.39 -0.03
CA PHE A 238 4.84 25.79 -0.22
C PHE A 238 3.69 26.79 -0.13
N GLY A 239 2.45 26.37 -0.41
CA GLY A 239 1.27 27.21 -0.23
C GLY A 239 1.12 27.69 1.20
N GLN A 240 1.26 26.78 2.18
CA GLN A 240 1.18 27.12 3.61
C GLN A 240 2.43 27.86 4.11
N MET A 241 3.61 27.57 3.55
CA MET A 241 4.85 28.27 3.92
C MET A 241 4.88 29.73 3.46
N LYS A 242 4.27 30.05 2.31
CA LYS A 242 4.33 31.39 1.71
C LYS A 242 3.21 32.32 2.18
N PHE A 243 2.05 31.77 2.56
CA PHE A 243 0.88 32.53 2.98
C PHE A 243 0.45 32.14 4.39
N LYS A 244 0.75 32.99 5.38
CA LYS A 244 0.32 32.81 6.79
C LYS A 244 -1.18 32.93 6.99
N SER A 245 -1.85 33.65 6.09
CA SER A 245 -3.29 33.88 6.06
C SER A 245 -3.78 33.82 4.62
N LYS A 246 -5.09 33.61 4.45
CA LYS A 246 -5.75 33.64 3.13
C LYS A 246 -5.69 35.03 2.47
N ASP A 247 -5.52 36.07 3.28
CA ASP A 247 -5.45 37.48 2.89
C ASP A 247 -4.01 37.93 2.61
#